data_AF-A0A8R7V9N7-F1
#
_entry.id   AF-A0A8R7V9N7-F1
#
_cell.length_a   1.000
_cell.length_b   1.000
_cell.length_c   1.000
_cell.angle_alpha   90.00
_cell.angle_beta   90.00
_cell.angle_gamma   90.00
#
_symmetry.space_group_name_H-M   'P 1'
#
loop_
_entity.id
_entity.type
_entity.pdbx_description
1 polymer ?
#
loop_
_entity_poly.entity_id
_entity_poly.type
_entity_poly.pdbx_seq_one_letter_code
_entity_poly.pdbx_strand_id
1 'polypeptide(L)'
;MGNPYVALSLEIYHAWLEQVHTVHAVFELSIFNHSKGEYCGCKASYNFDVKNTYSKPHCLIPLQELLKSSAFLVDDSCVFGVEILKIDVSSPEKKDVVVQKKATTVQNLFIQKKGFIKGTYTWTMDNFLELDLKHSVRSPTFEVGGLKWYIRMYPRGDKHSNDCLSLYLSLDDSVELPLESAKVVELTLSILNQKNVKHRTATSGLWVCGQGHKLVCVQGMGSSDFFGLKELKDPSGGYVVGSSCVVKADLTIVGSSNDG
;
A
#
# COMPACT_ATOMS: atom_id res chain seq x y z
N MET A 1 -8.46 23.77 1.45
CA MET A 1 -7.37 22.78 1.31
C MET A 1 -6.68 22.70 2.66
N GLY A 2 -6.61 21.51 3.28
CA GLY A 2 -5.94 21.35 4.57
C GLY A 2 -4.42 21.52 4.43
N ASN A 3 -3.76 21.91 5.51
CA ASN A 3 -2.29 21.91 5.56
C ASN A 3 -1.78 20.47 5.42
N PRO A 4 -0.73 20.20 4.62
CA PRO A 4 -0.19 18.85 4.46
C PRO A 4 0.51 18.38 5.75
N TYR A 5 0.23 17.14 6.15
CA TYR A 5 0.84 16.48 7.32
C TYR A 5 1.53 15.19 6.90
N VAL A 6 2.56 14.82 7.65
CA VAL A 6 3.07 13.45 7.66
C VAL A 6 2.21 12.66 8.64
N ALA A 7 1.59 11.60 8.15
CA ALA A 7 0.72 10.74 8.91
C ALA A 7 1.06 9.28 8.68
N LEU A 8 0.88 8.46 9.72
CA LEU A 8 1.05 7.02 9.65
C LEU A 8 -0.29 6.31 9.91
N SER A 9 -0.47 5.15 9.28
CA SER A 9 -1.54 4.21 9.55
C SER A 9 -0.93 2.83 9.79
N LEU A 10 -1.45 2.10 10.77
CA LEU A 10 -1.11 0.70 10.97
C LEU A 10 -2.00 -0.15 10.07
N GLU A 11 -1.44 -1.16 9.41
CA GLU A 11 -2.18 -2.11 8.57
C GLU A 11 -1.92 -3.55 8.99
N ILE A 12 -2.96 -4.40 8.90
CA ILE A 12 -2.87 -5.84 9.08
C ILE A 12 -2.92 -6.55 7.73
N TYR A 13 -1.99 -7.48 7.52
CA TYR A 13 -1.89 -8.25 6.28
C TYR A 13 -3.11 -9.16 6.05
N HIS A 14 -3.68 -9.07 4.84
CA HIS A 14 -4.94 -9.69 4.45
C HIS A 14 -5.02 -11.22 4.66
N ALA A 15 -3.92 -11.96 4.50
CA ALA A 15 -3.95 -13.42 4.63
C ALA A 15 -4.20 -13.91 6.06
N TRP A 16 -3.93 -13.07 7.08
CA TRP A 16 -4.20 -13.38 8.48
C TRP A 16 -5.68 -13.21 8.86
N LEU A 17 -6.37 -12.27 8.21
CA LEU A 17 -7.77 -11.95 8.50
C LEU A 17 -8.76 -12.96 7.91
N GLU A 18 -8.32 -13.85 7.02
CA GLU A 18 -9.17 -14.96 6.54
C GLU A 18 -9.34 -16.08 7.59
N GLN A 19 -8.53 -16.05 8.66
CA GLN A 19 -8.56 -17.03 9.76
C GLN A 19 -9.12 -16.44 11.08
N VAL A 20 -9.46 -15.15 11.10
CA VAL A 20 -9.78 -14.36 12.30
C VAL A 20 -10.94 -13.40 11.98
N HIS A 21 -11.92 -13.22 12.87
CA HIS A 21 -13.03 -12.28 12.63
C HIS A 21 -12.63 -10.83 12.88
N THR A 22 -12.02 -10.55 14.03
CA THR A 22 -11.52 -9.21 14.36
C THR A 22 -10.19 -9.26 15.10
N VAL A 23 -9.35 -8.26 14.84
CA VAL A 23 -8.12 -8.00 15.59
C VAL A 23 -8.22 -6.61 16.20
N HIS A 24 -8.25 -6.51 17.52
CA HIS A 24 -8.11 -5.24 18.21
C HIS A 24 -6.64 -5.01 18.54
N ALA A 25 -6.04 -3.93 18.02
CA ALA A 25 -4.68 -3.57 18.36
C ALA A 25 -4.62 -2.23 19.07
N VAL A 26 -3.75 -2.14 20.07
CA VAL A 26 -3.32 -0.89 20.70
C VAL A 26 -1.85 -0.70 20.34
N PHE A 27 -1.50 0.45 19.80
CA PHE A 27 -0.18 0.71 19.23
C PHE A 27 0.21 2.18 19.39
N GLU A 28 1.48 2.48 19.19
CA GLU A 28 2.03 3.83 19.10
C GLU A 28 2.67 4.03 17.72
N LEU A 29 2.38 5.17 17.10
CA LEU A 29 3.01 5.62 15.86
C LEU A 29 3.82 6.87 16.19
N SER A 30 5.08 6.91 15.76
CA SER A 30 6.01 7.96 16.18
C SER A 30 7.03 8.34 15.11
N ILE A 31 7.66 9.50 15.31
CA ILE A 31 8.81 9.98 14.55
C ILE A 31 10.00 10.20 15.51
N PHE A 32 11.21 9.82 15.10
CA PHE A 32 12.39 9.92 15.95
C PHE A 32 12.98 11.34 15.95
N ASN A 33 13.20 11.89 17.15
CA ASN A 33 13.90 13.16 17.35
C ASN A 33 15.39 12.90 17.60
N HIS A 34 16.23 13.14 16.60
CA HIS A 34 17.67 12.93 16.66
C HIS A 34 18.37 13.84 17.67
N SER A 35 17.88 15.06 17.89
CA SER A 35 18.49 16.01 18.84
C SER A 35 18.28 15.59 20.30
N LYS A 36 17.18 14.89 20.58
CA LYS A 36 16.83 14.41 21.93
C LYS A 36 17.12 12.94 22.15
N GLY A 37 17.26 12.16 21.08
CA GLY A 37 17.43 10.71 21.14
C GLY A 37 16.15 9.97 21.56
N GLU A 38 14.97 10.50 21.25
CA GLU A 38 13.68 9.93 21.68
C GLU A 38 12.63 9.92 20.55
N TYR A 39 11.66 9.00 20.62
CA TYR A 39 10.51 8.99 19.71
C TYR A 39 9.41 9.92 20.20
N CYS A 40 8.83 10.69 19.28
CA CYS A 40 7.67 11.56 19.51
C CYS A 40 6.47 10.99 18.76
N GLY A 41 5.44 10.53 19.47
CA GLY A 41 4.33 9.82 18.86
C GLY A 41 2.99 9.95 19.57
N CYS A 42 2.02 9.21 19.05
CA CYS A 42 0.69 9.10 19.64
C CYS A 42 0.26 7.65 19.76
N LYS A 43 -0.29 7.31 20.93
CA LYS A 43 -0.95 6.02 21.17
C LYS A 43 -2.34 6.01 20.54
N ALA A 44 -2.68 4.92 19.88
CA ALA A 44 -3.95 4.69 19.21
C ALA A 44 -4.45 3.26 19.46
N SER A 45 -5.73 3.05 19.18
CA SER A 45 -6.35 1.73 19.16
C SER A 45 -7.27 1.60 17.95
N TYR A 46 -7.27 0.43 17.32
CA TYR A 46 -8.10 0.17 16.14
C TYR A 46 -8.58 -1.28 16.11
N ASN A 47 -9.82 -1.46 15.65
CA ASN A 47 -10.40 -2.78 15.37
C ASN A 47 -10.26 -3.05 13.88
N PHE A 48 -9.43 -4.03 13.56
CA PHE A 48 -9.23 -4.52 12.23
C PHE A 48 -10.16 -5.70 11.97
N ASP A 49 -10.67 -5.77 10.76
CA ASP A 49 -11.45 -6.90 10.27
C ASP A 49 -11.20 -7.04 8.77
N VAL A 50 -11.83 -8.03 8.14
CA VAL A 50 -11.63 -8.31 6.71
C VAL A 50 -11.86 -7.07 5.84
N LYS A 51 -12.79 -6.17 6.21
CA LYS A 51 -13.13 -4.93 5.50
C LYS A 51 -12.28 -3.74 5.94
N ASN A 52 -11.84 -3.71 7.20
CA ASN A 52 -11.10 -2.61 7.80
C ASN A 52 -9.65 -3.04 8.11
N THR A 53 -8.79 -3.11 7.09
CA THR A 53 -7.42 -3.65 7.26
C THR A 53 -6.39 -2.62 7.70
N TYR A 54 -6.71 -1.33 7.71
CA TYR A 54 -5.80 -0.25 8.11
C TYR A 54 -6.48 0.71 9.09
N SER A 55 -5.70 1.30 10.00
CA SER A 55 -6.18 2.31 10.93
C SER A 55 -6.40 3.64 10.22
N LYS A 56 -7.19 4.53 10.85
CA LYS A 56 -7.24 5.94 10.43
C LYS A 56 -5.82 6.54 10.40
N PRO A 57 -5.52 7.48 9.48
CA PRO A 57 -4.24 8.19 9.49
C PRO A 57 -4.06 9.00 10.78
N HIS A 58 -2.93 8.85 11.44
CA HIS A 58 -2.54 9.62 12.62
C HIS A 58 -1.46 10.62 12.22
N CYS A 59 -1.78 11.91 12.30
CA CYS A 59 -0.85 12.99 11.96
C CYS A 59 0.23 13.10 13.04
N LEU A 60 1.49 13.04 12.63
CA LEU A 60 2.64 13.15 13.54
C LEU A 60 3.22 14.56 13.55
N ILE A 61 3.48 15.11 12.36
CA ILE A 61 4.16 16.40 12.20
C ILE A 61 3.66 17.08 10.91
N PRO A 62 3.43 18.42 10.91
CA PRO A 62 3.18 19.16 9.68
C PRO A 62 4.33 18.97 8.68
N LEU A 63 4.02 18.75 7.39
CA LEU A 63 5.05 18.50 6.38
C LEU A 63 6.08 19.65 6.31
N GLN A 64 5.60 20.90 6.41
CA GLN A 64 6.47 22.08 6.39
C GLN A 64 7.38 22.19 7.61
N GLU A 65 6.99 21.62 8.74
CA GLU A 65 7.81 21.57 9.95
C GLU A 65 8.89 20.50 9.83
N LEU A 66 8.52 19.30 9.36
CA LEU A 66 9.48 18.23 9.09
C LEU A 66 10.59 18.68 8.13
N LEU A 67 10.20 19.31 7.01
CA LEU A 67 11.14 19.77 5.98
C LEU A 67 12.13 20.84 6.47
N LYS A 68 11.86 21.50 7.60
CA LYS A 68 12.72 22.54 8.20
C LYS A 68 13.44 22.07 9.46
N SER A 69 13.06 20.92 10.02
CA SER A 69 13.56 20.46 11.31
C SER A 69 14.80 19.60 11.16
N SER A 70 15.95 20.13 11.58
CA SER A 70 17.19 19.34 11.72
C SER A 70 17.12 18.30 12.85
N ALA A 71 16.09 18.35 13.69
CA ALA A 71 15.88 17.36 14.75
C ALA A 71 15.16 16.10 14.24
N PHE A 72 14.33 16.22 13.20
CA PHE A 72 13.54 15.10 12.65
C PHE A 72 13.99 14.67 11.25
N LEU A 73 14.72 15.53 10.53
CA LEU A 73 15.26 15.28 9.21
C LEU A 73 16.79 15.49 9.23
N VAL A 74 17.54 14.39 9.28
CA VAL A 74 19.01 14.37 9.31
C VAL A 74 19.51 13.68 8.06
N ASP A 75 20.45 14.29 7.34
CA ASP A 75 21.02 13.75 6.10
C ASP A 75 19.96 13.27 5.10
N ASP A 76 18.97 14.15 4.85
CA ASP A 76 17.83 13.89 3.95
C ASP A 76 16.99 12.65 4.35
N SER A 77 17.07 12.20 5.60
CA SER A 77 16.39 11.02 6.14
C SER A 77 15.61 11.34 7.40
N CYS A 78 14.41 10.75 7.54
CA CYS A 78 13.65 10.74 8.78
C CYS A 78 13.35 9.30 9.19
N VAL A 79 13.19 9.06 10.49
CA VAL A 79 12.95 7.72 11.06
C VAL A 79 11.57 7.68 11.72
N PHE A 80 10.78 6.69 11.34
CA PHE A 80 9.47 6.42 11.93
C PHE A 80 9.52 5.19 12.85
N GLY A 81 8.73 5.23 13.91
CA GLY A 81 8.58 4.14 14.87
C GLY A 81 7.15 3.62 14.91
N VAL A 82 7.02 2.30 15.07
CA VAL A 82 5.75 1.63 15.34
C VAL A 82 5.96 0.70 16.53
N GLU A 83 5.20 0.90 17.60
CA GLU A 83 5.19 0.00 18.75
C GLU A 83 3.83 -0.65 18.92
N ILE A 84 3.76 -1.98 18.91
CA ILE A 84 2.52 -2.72 19.19
C ILE A 84 2.44 -3.04 20.68
N LEU A 85 1.51 -2.40 21.37
CA LEU A 85 1.36 -2.48 22.83
C LEU A 85 0.45 -3.63 23.26
N LYS A 86 -0.60 -3.92 22.47
CA LYS A 86 -1.57 -4.97 22.75
C LYS A 86 -2.19 -5.48 21.45
N ILE A 87 -2.43 -6.77 21.35
CA ILE A 87 -3.23 -7.40 20.30
C ILE A 87 -4.24 -8.33 20.96
N ASP A 88 -5.52 -8.17 20.67
CA ASP A 88 -6.58 -9.11 21.01
C ASP A 88 -7.17 -9.66 19.71
N VAL A 89 -7.28 -10.99 19.58
CA VAL A 89 -7.70 -11.68 18.37
C VAL A 89 -8.95 -12.51 18.66
N SER A 90 -10.02 -12.32 17.89
CA SER A 90 -11.26 -13.11 18.00
C SER A 90 -11.42 -14.09 16.84
N SER A 91 -11.75 -15.36 17.13
CA SER A 91 -11.94 -16.41 16.13
C SER A 91 -13.23 -17.20 16.40
N PRO A 92 -13.99 -17.59 15.37
CA PRO A 92 -15.25 -18.31 15.53
C PRO A 92 -15.06 -19.76 16.02
N GLU A 93 -13.87 -20.34 15.81
CA GLU A 93 -13.60 -21.76 16.12
C GLU A 93 -12.98 -22.00 17.50
N LYS A 94 -12.62 -20.94 18.25
CA LYS A 94 -12.06 -21.04 19.61
C LYS A 94 -12.59 -19.89 20.48
N LYS A 95 -13.04 -20.22 21.71
CA LYS A 95 -13.32 -19.22 22.76
C LYS A 95 -12.17 -18.22 22.85
N ASP A 96 -12.48 -16.93 22.90
CA ASP A 96 -11.56 -15.79 22.94
C ASP A 96 -10.21 -16.12 23.58
N VAL A 97 -9.20 -16.39 22.74
CA VAL A 97 -7.83 -16.56 23.22
C VAL A 97 -7.21 -15.17 23.23
N VAL A 98 -7.21 -14.53 24.40
CA VAL A 98 -6.45 -13.30 24.62
C VAL A 98 -4.96 -13.65 24.60
N VAL A 99 -4.32 -13.54 23.44
CA VAL A 99 -2.87 -13.68 23.33
C VAL A 99 -2.23 -12.33 23.70
N GLN A 100 -1.90 -12.13 24.97
CA GLN A 100 -1.06 -11.01 25.39
C GLN A 100 0.40 -11.26 24.98
N LYS A 101 0.72 -11.05 23.71
CA LYS A 101 2.12 -11.04 23.26
C LYS A 101 2.58 -9.59 23.13
N LYS A 102 3.46 -9.17 24.04
CA LYS A 102 4.24 -7.94 23.84
C LYS A 102 5.35 -8.28 22.85
N ALA A 103 5.05 -8.16 21.56
CA ALA A 103 6.02 -8.34 20.49
C ALA A 103 6.42 -6.96 19.98
N THR A 104 7.53 -6.42 20.49
CA THR A 104 8.12 -5.19 19.96
C THR A 104 9.05 -5.58 18.83
N THR A 105 8.70 -5.21 17.60
CA THR A 105 9.61 -5.24 16.45
C THR A 105 9.81 -3.80 16.02
N VAL A 106 11.05 -3.31 16.03
CA VAL A 106 11.40 -1.98 15.53
C VAL A 106 12.04 -2.18 14.17
N GLN A 107 11.45 -1.57 13.14
CA GLN A 107 12.04 -1.50 11.81
C GLN A 107 12.27 -0.03 11.48
N ASN A 108 13.54 0.34 11.29
CA ASN A 108 13.91 1.68 10.86
C ASN A 108 13.76 1.77 9.34
N LEU A 109 12.97 2.73 8.87
CA LEU A 109 12.77 3.02 7.46
C LEU A 109 13.36 4.39 7.16
N PHE A 110 14.22 4.45 6.15
CA PHE A 110 14.89 5.68 5.73
C PHE A 110 14.25 6.13 4.42
N ILE A 111 13.57 7.26 4.44
CA ILE A 111 13.01 7.90 3.25
C ILE A 111 14.03 8.91 2.75
N GLN A 112 14.40 8.79 1.48
CA GLN A 112 15.35 9.68 0.81
C GLN A 112 14.63 10.93 0.28
N LYS A 113 15.38 12.00 0.04
CA LYS A 113 14.87 13.21 -0.63
C LYS A 113 15.14 13.23 -2.15
N LYS A 114 16.12 12.45 -2.61
CA LYS A 114 16.59 12.38 -4.00
C LYS A 114 17.21 11.01 -4.28
N GLY A 115 17.51 10.72 -5.54
CA GLY A 115 18.09 9.42 -5.94
C GLY A 115 17.07 8.29 -6.04
N PHE A 116 15.78 8.63 -6.15
CA PHE A 116 14.71 7.65 -6.25
C PHE A 116 14.88 6.72 -7.43
N ILE A 117 14.65 5.44 -7.19
CA ILE A 117 14.60 4.44 -8.26
C ILE A 117 13.20 4.48 -8.86
N LYS A 118 13.11 4.80 -10.15
CA LYS A 118 11.84 4.88 -10.87
C LYS A 118 11.78 3.80 -11.93
N GLY A 119 10.59 3.23 -12.10
CA GLY A 119 10.31 2.30 -13.18
C GLY A 119 8.89 2.49 -13.70
N THR A 120 8.72 2.24 -14.98
CA THR A 120 7.41 2.28 -15.64
C THR A 120 7.17 0.96 -16.33
N TYR A 121 5.97 0.43 -16.19
CA TYR A 121 5.53 -0.79 -16.85
C TYR A 121 4.17 -0.57 -17.50
N THR A 122 3.98 -1.10 -18.71
CA THR A 122 2.71 -1.04 -19.42
C THR A 122 2.27 -2.45 -19.78
N TRP A 123 1.05 -2.79 -19.41
CA TRP A 123 0.41 -4.06 -19.67
C TRP A 123 -0.79 -3.86 -20.59
N THR A 124 -0.66 -4.34 -21.82
CA THR A 124 -1.75 -4.40 -22.79
C THR A 124 -2.43 -5.77 -22.71
N MET A 125 -3.75 -5.78 -22.60
CA MET A 125 -4.58 -6.97 -22.63
C MET A 125 -5.52 -6.86 -23.82
N ASP A 126 -5.35 -7.70 -24.84
CA ASP A 126 -6.18 -7.66 -26.04
C ASP A 126 -7.48 -8.46 -25.92
N ASN A 127 -7.69 -9.16 -24.80
CA ASN A 127 -8.87 -9.98 -24.54
C ASN A 127 -9.60 -9.61 -23.25
N PHE A 128 -9.61 -8.32 -22.87
CA PHE A 128 -10.20 -7.84 -21.62
C PHE A 128 -11.64 -8.33 -21.37
N LEU A 129 -12.46 -8.40 -22.43
CA LEU A 129 -13.85 -8.87 -22.33
C LEU A 129 -13.96 -10.35 -21.92
N GLU A 130 -12.97 -11.19 -22.25
CA GLU A 130 -12.90 -12.58 -21.79
C GLU A 130 -12.38 -12.66 -20.35
N LEU A 131 -11.48 -11.74 -19.98
CA LEU A 131 -10.94 -11.65 -18.62
C LEU A 131 -12.01 -11.20 -17.62
N ASP A 132 -13.06 -10.50 -18.06
CA ASP A 132 -14.21 -10.09 -17.26
C ASP A 132 -14.97 -11.26 -16.59
N LEU A 133 -14.76 -12.49 -17.08
CA LEU A 133 -15.32 -13.72 -16.49
C LEU A 133 -14.41 -14.34 -15.43
N LYS A 134 -13.16 -13.88 -15.32
CA LYS A 134 -12.19 -14.38 -14.34
C LYS A 134 -12.29 -13.57 -13.06
N HIS A 135 -12.17 -14.27 -11.93
CA HIS A 135 -12.09 -13.63 -10.61
C HIS A 135 -10.90 -12.67 -10.52
N SER A 136 -9.73 -13.09 -11.00
CA SER A 136 -8.52 -12.24 -11.03
C SER A 136 -7.61 -12.62 -12.18
N VAL A 137 -6.83 -11.66 -12.64
CA VAL A 137 -5.81 -11.82 -13.68
C VAL A 137 -4.50 -11.15 -13.27
N ARG A 138 -3.39 -11.66 -13.79
CA ARG A 138 -2.04 -11.25 -13.43
C ARG A 138 -1.26 -10.87 -14.68
N SER A 139 -0.53 -9.77 -14.63
CA SER A 139 0.39 -9.37 -15.69
C SER A 139 1.67 -10.23 -15.70
N PRO A 140 2.44 -10.22 -16.81
CA PRO A 140 3.85 -10.59 -16.77
C PRO A 140 4.61 -9.82 -15.68
N THR A 141 5.72 -10.39 -15.23
CA THR A 141 6.59 -9.75 -14.25
C THR A 141 7.45 -8.67 -14.89
N PHE A 142 7.78 -7.64 -14.11
CA PHE A 142 8.70 -6.58 -14.50
C PHE A 142 9.60 -6.21 -13.32
N GLU A 143 10.74 -5.59 -13.58
CA GLU A 143 11.75 -5.30 -12.56
C GLU A 143 11.92 -3.80 -12.32
N VAL A 144 11.94 -3.41 -11.05
CA VAL A 144 12.26 -2.04 -10.61
C VAL A 144 13.03 -2.14 -9.30
N GLY A 145 14.22 -1.53 -9.24
CA GLY A 145 15.08 -1.54 -8.06
C GLY A 145 15.54 -2.93 -7.63
N GLY A 146 15.80 -3.82 -8.58
CA GLY A 146 16.23 -5.20 -8.31
C GLY A 146 15.11 -6.12 -7.78
N LEU A 147 13.86 -5.63 -7.72
CA LEU A 147 12.71 -6.41 -7.27
C LEU A 147 11.79 -6.72 -8.46
N LYS A 148 11.25 -7.93 -8.47
CA LYS A 148 10.27 -8.36 -9.46
C LYS A 148 8.86 -8.06 -8.95
N TRP A 149 8.08 -7.42 -9.81
CA TRP A 149 6.72 -6.97 -9.55
C TRP A 149 5.76 -7.51 -10.60
N TYR A 150 4.48 -7.53 -10.28
CA TYR A 150 3.41 -7.77 -11.25
C TYR A 150 2.15 -6.99 -10.86
N ILE A 151 1.32 -6.66 -11.84
CA ILE A 151 0.00 -6.08 -11.62
C ILE A 151 -0.99 -7.22 -11.44
N ARG A 152 -1.77 -7.17 -10.36
CA ARG A 152 -2.94 -8.02 -10.15
C ARG A 152 -4.19 -7.20 -10.38
N MET A 153 -5.09 -7.70 -11.21
CA MET A 153 -6.35 -7.05 -11.54
C MET A 153 -7.51 -7.96 -11.17
N TYR A 154 -8.55 -7.36 -10.60
CA TYR A 154 -9.86 -7.98 -10.40
C TYR A 154 -10.85 -7.28 -11.33
N PRO A 155 -11.18 -7.88 -12.49
CA PRO A 155 -11.98 -7.26 -13.54
C PRO A 155 -13.31 -6.70 -13.06
N ARG A 156 -13.97 -7.36 -12.10
CA ARG A 156 -15.27 -6.97 -11.54
C ARG A 156 -15.24 -6.53 -10.09
N GLY A 157 -14.04 -6.31 -9.56
CA GLY A 157 -13.82 -5.99 -8.16
C GLY A 157 -13.43 -7.22 -7.36
N ASP A 158 -12.91 -6.97 -6.16
CA ASP A 158 -12.53 -8.01 -5.22
C ASP A 158 -13.61 -8.22 -4.14
N LYS A 159 -13.27 -8.83 -3.02
CA LYS A 159 -14.21 -9.06 -1.91
C LYS A 159 -14.74 -7.78 -1.23
N HIS A 160 -14.20 -6.61 -1.56
CA HIS A 160 -14.55 -5.31 -0.98
C HIS A 160 -15.21 -4.36 -1.98
N SER A 161 -15.11 -4.65 -3.28
CA SER A 161 -15.64 -3.85 -4.37
C SER A 161 -16.51 -4.72 -5.26
N ASN A 162 -17.73 -4.25 -5.51
CA ASN A 162 -18.58 -4.82 -6.55
C ASN A 162 -18.76 -3.79 -7.66
N ASP A 163 -18.76 -4.25 -8.91
CA ASP A 163 -18.99 -3.44 -10.11
C ASP A 163 -17.95 -2.33 -10.37
N CYS A 164 -16.78 -2.40 -9.74
CA CYS A 164 -15.62 -1.59 -10.08
C CYS A 164 -14.40 -2.48 -10.32
N LEU A 165 -13.54 -2.07 -11.25
CA LEU A 165 -12.24 -2.69 -11.44
C LEU A 165 -11.37 -2.42 -10.21
N SER A 166 -10.67 -3.45 -9.70
CA SER A 166 -9.62 -3.26 -8.69
C SER A 166 -8.24 -3.57 -9.27
N LEU A 167 -7.25 -2.75 -8.95
CA LEU A 167 -5.87 -2.90 -9.40
C LEU A 167 -4.90 -2.84 -8.22
N TYR A 168 -3.96 -3.79 -8.21
CA TYR A 168 -2.93 -3.92 -7.20
C TYR A 168 -1.57 -4.12 -7.87
N LEU A 169 -0.53 -3.65 -7.20
CA LEU A 169 0.84 -4.05 -7.49
C LEU A 169 1.27 -5.07 -6.45
N SER A 170 1.88 -6.16 -6.89
CA SER A 170 2.41 -7.19 -6.00
C SER A 170 3.89 -7.41 -6.25
N LEU A 171 4.66 -7.60 -5.18
CA LEU A 171 5.94 -8.29 -5.26
C LEU A 171 5.71 -9.73 -5.73
N ASP A 172 6.61 -10.20 -6.57
CA ASP A 172 6.61 -11.60 -7.01
C ASP A 172 6.94 -12.53 -5.84
N ASP A 173 6.30 -13.70 -5.80
CA ASP A 173 6.50 -14.65 -4.72
C ASP A 173 7.93 -15.20 -4.66
N SER A 174 8.65 -15.24 -5.79
CA SER A 174 10.07 -15.62 -5.87
C SER A 174 11.02 -14.60 -5.26
N VAL A 175 10.55 -13.40 -4.90
CA VAL A 175 11.36 -12.42 -4.20
C VAL A 175 11.43 -12.80 -2.73
N GLU A 176 12.59 -13.30 -2.33
CA GLU A 176 12.96 -13.53 -0.93
C GLU A 176 13.71 -12.30 -0.40
N LEU A 177 13.02 -11.50 0.41
CA LEU A 177 13.63 -10.42 1.18
C LEU A 177 13.92 -10.91 2.60
N PRO A 178 15.03 -10.48 3.22
CA PRO A 178 15.21 -10.64 4.67
C PRO A 178 14.00 -10.11 5.44
N LEU A 179 13.67 -10.71 6.58
CA LEU A 179 12.49 -10.35 7.39
C LEU A 179 12.50 -8.87 7.80
N GLU A 180 13.69 -8.30 7.96
CA GLU A 180 13.94 -6.90 8.35
C GLU A 180 14.14 -5.97 7.15
N SER A 181 14.11 -6.48 5.92
CA SER A 181 14.24 -5.70 4.69
C SER A 181 12.87 -5.23 4.22
N ALA A 182 12.76 -3.93 4.00
CA ALA A 182 11.60 -3.27 3.44
C ALA A 182 12.02 -2.17 2.47
N LYS A 183 11.20 -1.92 1.46
CA LYS A 183 11.32 -0.76 0.55
C LYS A 183 10.09 0.12 0.74
N VAL A 184 10.28 1.44 0.71
CA VAL A 184 9.21 2.42 0.74
C VAL A 184 8.90 2.81 -0.70
N VAL A 185 7.67 2.58 -1.14
CA VAL A 185 7.26 2.75 -2.53
C VAL A 185 6.07 3.70 -2.67
N GLU A 186 6.10 4.51 -3.72
CA GLU A 186 4.95 5.23 -4.24
C GLU A 186 4.56 4.61 -5.58
N LEU A 187 3.28 4.34 -5.78
CA LEU A 187 2.76 3.71 -6.97
C LEU A 187 1.66 4.57 -7.58
N THR A 188 1.78 4.82 -8.87
CA THR A 188 0.71 5.36 -9.71
C THR A 188 0.24 4.29 -10.67
N LEU A 189 -1.04 3.92 -10.59
CA LEU A 189 -1.68 3.05 -11.59
C LEU A 189 -2.59 3.88 -12.48
N SER A 190 -2.59 3.57 -13.77
CA SER A 190 -3.43 4.22 -14.76
C SER A 190 -4.06 3.21 -15.71
N ILE A 191 -5.33 3.40 -16.04
CA ILE A 191 -5.95 2.80 -17.22
C ILE A 191 -5.90 3.85 -18.32
N LEU A 192 -5.16 3.54 -19.38
CA LEU A 192 -4.95 4.47 -20.47
C LEU A 192 -6.20 4.53 -21.33
N ASN A 193 -6.57 5.76 -21.66
CA ASN A 193 -7.57 6.02 -22.68
C ASN A 193 -6.89 5.96 -24.04
N GLN A 194 -7.42 5.14 -24.93
CA GLN A 194 -6.83 4.86 -26.24
C GLN A 194 -7.40 5.76 -27.34
N LYS A 195 -8.45 6.54 -27.04
CA LYS A 195 -9.07 7.49 -27.99
C LYS A 195 -8.72 8.94 -27.68
N ASN A 196 -8.44 9.25 -26.41
CA ASN A 196 -8.15 10.60 -25.94
C ASN A 196 -7.01 10.59 -24.90
N VAL A 197 -6.55 11.76 -24.48
CA VAL A 197 -5.41 11.89 -23.53
C VAL A 197 -5.85 11.79 -22.06
N LYS A 198 -7.15 11.63 -21.78
CA LYS A 198 -7.68 11.63 -20.41
C LYS A 198 -7.67 10.21 -19.83
N HIS A 199 -6.59 9.87 -19.14
CA HIS A 199 -6.42 8.58 -18.48
C HIS A 199 -7.14 8.55 -17.13
N ARG A 200 -7.52 7.33 -16.69
CA ARG A 200 -7.99 7.11 -15.32
C ARG A 200 -6.79 6.74 -14.47
N THR A 201 -6.36 7.65 -13.62
CA THR A 201 -5.13 7.50 -12.82
C THR A 201 -5.44 7.64 -11.34
N ALA A 202 -4.80 6.82 -10.53
CA ALA A 202 -4.72 7.01 -9.09
C ALA A 202 -3.26 6.84 -8.64
N THR A 203 -2.89 7.55 -7.58
CA THR A 203 -1.57 7.45 -6.94
C THR A 203 -1.77 7.05 -5.49
N SER A 204 -0.98 6.09 -5.04
CA SER A 204 -0.99 5.59 -3.67
C SER A 204 -0.35 6.62 -2.74
N GLY A 205 -0.55 6.47 -1.43
CA GLY A 205 0.40 7.02 -0.46
C GLY A 205 1.76 6.32 -0.55
N LEU A 206 2.64 6.58 0.42
CA LEU A 206 3.85 5.77 0.58
C LEU A 206 3.49 4.44 1.27
N TRP A 207 3.91 3.34 0.67
CA TRP A 207 3.68 1.99 1.18
C TRP A 207 5.01 1.31 1.51
N VAL A 208 5.00 0.53 2.58
CA VAL A 208 6.15 -0.28 3.01
C VAL A 208 5.96 -1.69 2.46
N CYS A 209 6.84 -2.10 1.55
CA CYS A 209 6.85 -3.45 0.98
C CYS A 209 8.00 -4.25 1.56
N GLY A 210 7.76 -5.48 1.98
CA GLY A 210 8.77 -6.38 2.56
C GLY A 210 8.33 -7.83 2.51
N GLN A 211 9.06 -8.73 3.17
CA GLN A 211 8.75 -10.17 3.14
C GLN A 211 7.31 -10.49 3.58
N GLY A 212 6.79 -9.77 4.59
CA GLY A 212 5.43 -9.93 5.10
C GLY A 212 4.34 -9.12 4.39
N HIS A 213 4.72 -8.12 3.57
CA HIS A 213 3.78 -7.19 2.92
C HIS A 213 4.13 -7.05 1.45
N LYS A 214 3.52 -7.90 0.62
CA LYS A 214 3.82 -8.01 -0.81
C LYS A 214 2.84 -7.27 -1.72
N LEU A 215 1.70 -6.82 -1.23
CA LEU A 215 0.62 -6.26 -2.06
C LEU A 215 0.37 -4.79 -1.72
N VAL A 216 0.29 -3.94 -2.74
CA VAL A 216 0.00 -2.50 -2.64
C VAL A 216 -1.25 -2.20 -3.46
N CYS A 217 -2.23 -1.56 -2.81
CA CYS A 217 -3.40 -0.99 -3.47
C CYS A 217 -3.21 0.52 -3.68
N VAL A 218 -3.68 1.03 -4.80
CA VAL A 218 -3.55 2.46 -5.15
C VAL A 218 -4.71 3.29 -4.64
N GLN A 219 -5.81 2.68 -4.20
CA GLN A 219 -6.83 3.39 -3.45
C GLN A 219 -6.58 3.29 -1.95
N GLY A 220 -6.01 4.37 -1.43
CA GLY A 220 -5.89 4.60 0.00
C GLY A 220 -7.26 4.82 0.62
N MET A 221 -7.48 4.21 1.78
CA MET A 221 -8.66 4.39 2.62
C MET A 221 -9.88 3.49 2.31
N GLY A 222 -9.65 2.23 1.90
CA GLY A 222 -10.63 1.13 2.11
C GLY A 222 -11.67 0.92 1.03
N SER A 223 -11.45 1.50 -0.14
CA SER A 223 -12.17 1.16 -1.36
C SER A 223 -11.17 0.52 -2.32
N SER A 224 -11.54 -0.62 -2.89
CA SER A 224 -10.84 -1.27 -4.00
C SER A 224 -11.45 -0.87 -5.36
N ASP A 225 -12.33 0.14 -5.38
CA ASP A 225 -13.05 0.65 -6.55
C ASP A 225 -12.18 1.58 -7.43
N PHE A 226 -11.14 1.06 -8.07
CA PHE A 226 -10.23 1.88 -8.90
C PHE A 226 -11.00 2.57 -10.05
N PHE A 227 -11.85 1.82 -10.75
CA PHE A 227 -12.65 2.37 -11.84
C PHE A 227 -13.98 1.66 -12.07
N GLY A 228 -15.09 2.41 -12.08
CA GLY A 228 -16.43 1.84 -12.26
C GLY A 228 -16.58 1.11 -13.60
N LEU A 229 -17.11 -0.11 -13.57
CA LEU A 229 -17.23 -0.98 -14.75
C LEU A 229 -18.06 -0.34 -15.86
N LYS A 230 -19.11 0.40 -15.51
CA LYS A 230 -20.00 1.07 -16.47
C LYS A 230 -19.24 2.10 -17.31
N GLU A 231 -18.36 2.89 -16.69
CA GLU A 231 -17.55 3.90 -17.37
C GLU A 231 -16.39 3.23 -18.13
N LEU A 232 -15.74 2.24 -17.54
CA LEU A 232 -14.65 1.48 -18.16
C LEU A 232 -15.08 0.82 -19.47
N LYS A 233 -16.28 0.19 -19.49
CA LYS A 233 -16.80 -0.57 -20.62
C LYS A 233 -17.64 0.26 -21.59
N ASP A 234 -17.79 1.56 -21.36
CA ASP A 234 -18.47 2.44 -22.31
C ASP A 234 -17.66 2.51 -23.62
N PRO A 235 -18.21 2.04 -24.77
CA PRO A 235 -17.49 2.05 -26.03
C PRO A 235 -17.12 3.47 -26.50
N SER A 236 -17.85 4.49 -26.06
CA SER A 236 -17.54 5.91 -26.31
C SER A 236 -16.42 6.42 -25.41
N GLY A 237 -16.24 5.79 -24.24
CA GLY A 237 -15.28 6.18 -23.20
C GLY A 237 -13.82 5.99 -23.63
N GLY A 238 -13.51 4.96 -24.43
CA GLY A 238 -12.17 4.78 -25.02
C GLY A 238 -11.12 4.09 -24.14
N TYR A 239 -11.51 3.61 -22.96
CA TYR A 239 -10.62 2.84 -22.07
C TYR A 239 -10.49 1.37 -22.52
N VAL A 240 -11.58 0.80 -23.02
CA VAL A 240 -11.59 -0.48 -23.73
C VAL A 240 -11.93 -0.21 -25.21
N VAL A 241 -11.03 -0.57 -26.12
CA VAL A 241 -11.23 -0.41 -27.57
C VAL A 241 -11.22 -1.79 -28.22
N GLY A 242 -12.36 -2.19 -28.78
CA GLY A 242 -12.60 -3.59 -29.12
C GLY A 242 -12.59 -4.42 -27.84
N SER A 243 -11.58 -5.27 -27.67
CA SER A 243 -11.30 -6.01 -26.45
C SER A 243 -9.97 -5.60 -25.79
N SER A 244 -9.29 -4.58 -26.31
CA SER A 244 -8.00 -4.13 -25.79
C SER A 244 -8.14 -3.14 -24.64
N CYS A 245 -7.44 -3.38 -23.54
CA CYS A 245 -7.33 -2.51 -22.38
C CYS A 245 -5.84 -2.34 -22.03
N VAL A 246 -5.41 -1.12 -21.69
CA VAL A 246 -4.01 -0.83 -21.39
C VAL A 246 -3.88 -0.28 -19.98
N VAL A 247 -3.14 -0.99 -19.14
CA VAL A 247 -2.83 -0.58 -17.76
C VAL A 247 -1.38 -0.18 -17.68
N LYS A 248 -1.10 0.95 -17.04
CA LYS A 248 0.24 1.47 -16.82
C LYS A 248 0.51 1.57 -15.32
N ALA A 249 1.69 1.16 -14.89
CA ALA A 249 2.22 1.35 -13.54
C ALA A 249 3.46 2.23 -13.60
N ASP A 250 3.46 3.34 -12.86
CA ASP A 250 4.66 4.10 -12.53
C ASP A 250 5.00 3.83 -11.06
N LEU A 251 6.17 3.28 -10.80
CA LEU A 251 6.64 2.89 -9.47
C LEU A 251 7.87 3.72 -9.11
N THR A 252 7.86 4.31 -7.92
CA THR A 252 8.99 5.04 -7.35
C THR A 252 9.36 4.42 -6.01
N ILE A 253 10.59 3.91 -5.89
CA ILE A 253 11.17 3.51 -4.61
C ILE A 253 11.83 4.75 -4.02
N VAL A 254 11.31 5.20 -2.88
CA VAL A 254 11.75 6.43 -2.20
C VAL A 254 12.57 6.16 -0.95
N GLY A 255 12.67 4.91 -0.52
CA GLY A 255 13.39 4.55 0.70
C GLY A 255 13.50 3.06 0.95
N SER A 256 14.20 2.69 2.01
CA SER A 256 14.33 1.30 2.46
C SER A 256 14.65 1.21 3.95
N SER A 257 14.44 0.04 4.55
CA SER A 257 15.22 -0.33 5.73
C SER A 257 16.65 -0.67 5.30
N ASN A 258 17.61 -0.35 6.15
CA ASN A 258 19.05 -0.37 5.88
C ASN A 258 19.54 -1.44 4.89
N ASP A 259 20.28 -0.99 3.88
CA ASP A 259 21.35 -1.79 3.28
C ASP A 259 22.68 -1.35 3.95
N GLY A 260 22.82 -1.60 5.27
CA GLY A 260 24.01 -1.21 6.06
C GLY A 260 23.98 0.18 6.68
#